data_AF-A0A9W7KXN3-F1
#
_entry.id   AF-A0A9W7KXN3-F1
#
_cell.length_a   1.000
_cell.length_b   1.000
_cell.length_c   1.000
_cell.angle_alpha   90.00
_cell.angle_beta   90.00
_cell.angle_gamma   90.00
#
_symmetry.space_group_name_H-M   'P 1'
#
loop_
_entity.id
_entity.type
_entity.pdbx_description
1 polymer ?
#
loop_
_entity_poly.entity_id
_entity_poly.type
_entity_poly.pdbx_seq_one_letter_code
_entity_poly.pdbx_strand_id
1 'polypeptide(L)'
;MTNATCDYFLRGTILDECSGHGVCVAEVPNEWVDNIGKCICEDGWTGSGDLMNGIGMDCNLKIDLLRNWWGVSSVAFLLQAAFSAWCCNNALAVQGKAFWSKSSNKAIMNATLFGILRSIDGALRFATGDDSGTSVVIAIFHAGAGWLFWGILSAQFCELFLVVVIAQAKMDKGDQADAMKARMEKMHTLIRNQKFIAFPAYIIVIIAAFDRNPEHHKIYSGVYYALHCALSYYLVSVIALPVANTFYKILVSAPEESRDDKMKALINKVFIFCRECRNAGHFNTLCTVSFLCFPFLWNCQSYQIVFAWMSAIPLLCIAAWITSPVKKSGKNKVGPSGVAQTTMTTTTTSSE
;
A
#
# COMPACT_ATOMS: atom_id res chain seq x y z
N MET A 1 -27.18 41.43 14.41
CA MET A 1 -26.19 40.40 14.73
C MET A 1 -26.42 39.27 13.75
N THR A 2 -25.53 39.11 12.77
CA THR A 2 -25.52 37.92 11.92
C THR A 2 -25.07 36.76 12.80
N ASN A 3 -25.88 35.71 12.93
CA ASN A 3 -25.46 34.48 13.59
C ASN A 3 -24.30 33.93 12.76
N ALA A 4 -23.09 33.97 13.30
CA ALA A 4 -21.96 33.28 12.71
C ALA A 4 -22.25 31.77 12.78
N THR A 5 -22.15 31.07 11.67
CA THR A 5 -22.33 29.62 11.58
C THR A 5 -20.97 28.94 11.55
N CYS A 6 -20.83 27.80 12.22
CA CYS A 6 -19.60 26.99 12.19
C CYS A 6 -19.71 25.81 11.19
N ASP A 7 -20.24 26.10 10.01
CA ASP A 7 -20.57 25.11 8.97
C ASP A 7 -19.49 24.99 7.88
N TYR A 8 -18.23 24.92 8.30
CA TYR A 8 -17.11 24.87 7.34
C TYR A 8 -17.10 23.57 6.50
N PHE A 9 -17.60 22.47 7.08
CA PHE A 9 -17.87 21.20 6.40
C PHE A 9 -19.38 20.98 6.28
N LEU A 10 -19.81 20.29 5.23
CA LEU A 10 -21.23 19.96 5.02
C LEU A 10 -21.83 19.19 6.21
N ARG A 11 -21.00 18.52 7.02
CA ARG A 11 -21.45 17.88 8.26
C ARG A 11 -22.03 18.85 9.29
N GLY A 12 -21.47 20.05 9.44
CA GLY A 12 -21.93 21.03 10.44
C GLY A 12 -23.42 21.36 10.30
N THR A 13 -23.88 21.43 9.05
CA THR A 13 -25.30 21.69 8.73
C THR A 13 -26.23 20.50 8.97
N ILE A 14 -25.70 19.28 9.16
CA ILE A 14 -26.49 18.03 9.21
C ILE A 14 -26.46 17.38 10.60
N LEU A 15 -25.29 17.35 11.26
CA LEU A 15 -25.05 16.51 12.44
C LEU A 15 -24.73 17.28 13.72
N ASP A 16 -24.75 18.63 13.68
CA ASP A 16 -24.42 19.59 14.74
C ASP A 16 -23.10 20.36 14.48
N GLU A 17 -23.07 21.62 14.91
CA GLU A 17 -21.92 22.50 14.75
C GLU A 17 -20.71 21.94 15.51
N CYS A 18 -19.50 22.18 14.98
CA CYS A 18 -18.27 21.69 15.60
C CYS A 18 -18.28 20.19 15.91
N SER A 19 -19.06 19.41 15.15
CA SER A 19 -19.22 17.96 15.31
C SER A 19 -19.72 17.48 16.67
N GLY A 20 -20.37 18.36 17.45
CA GLY A 20 -20.90 18.04 18.78
C GLY A 20 -19.82 17.89 19.88
N HIS A 21 -18.59 18.35 19.62
CA HIS A 21 -17.46 18.27 20.54
C HIS A 21 -16.77 19.62 20.73
N GLY A 22 -17.54 20.70 20.61
CA GLY A 22 -17.05 22.05 20.73
C GLY A 22 -18.18 23.07 20.69
N VAL A 23 -17.82 24.33 20.86
CA VAL A 23 -18.73 25.46 20.83
C VAL A 23 -18.36 26.39 19.69
N CYS A 24 -19.34 26.79 18.89
CA CYS A 24 -19.16 27.82 17.87
C CYS A 24 -19.12 29.21 18.50
N VAL A 25 -18.05 29.97 18.25
CA VAL A 25 -17.93 31.37 18.69
C VAL A 25 -17.91 32.33 17.51
N ALA A 26 -18.68 33.41 17.61
CA ALA A 26 -18.87 34.38 16.51
C ALA A 26 -17.70 35.35 16.32
N GLU A 27 -16.78 35.43 17.27
CA GLU A 27 -15.65 36.38 17.23
C GLU A 27 -14.34 35.66 16.95
N VAL A 28 -13.91 35.67 15.69
CA VAL A 28 -12.66 36.29 15.18
C VAL A 28 -12.86 36.33 13.66
N PRO A 29 -12.53 37.42 12.93
CA PRO A 29 -12.30 37.31 11.48
C PRO A 29 -11.28 36.20 11.27
N ASN A 30 -11.72 35.03 10.80
CA ASN A 30 -10.79 34.00 10.41
C ASN A 30 -10.06 34.60 9.21
N GLU A 31 -8.74 34.81 9.30
CA GLU A 31 -7.94 35.43 8.21
C GLU A 31 -8.16 34.72 6.85
N TRP A 32 -8.71 33.50 6.89
CA TRP A 32 -8.90 32.60 5.78
C TRP A 32 -10.34 32.55 5.25
N VAL A 33 -11.37 32.94 6.04
CA VAL A 33 -12.78 32.83 5.62
C VAL A 33 -13.67 33.90 6.26
N ASP A 34 -14.27 34.76 5.44
CA ASP A 34 -15.21 35.80 5.88
C ASP A 34 -16.52 35.17 6.42
N ASN A 35 -17.05 35.71 7.52
CA ASN A 35 -18.36 35.37 8.11
C ASN A 35 -18.57 33.94 8.65
N ILE A 36 -17.50 33.18 8.91
CA ILE A 36 -17.59 31.86 9.57
C ILE A 36 -17.15 31.97 11.03
N GLY A 37 -17.92 31.36 11.93
CA GLY A 37 -17.57 31.27 13.35
C GLY A 37 -16.38 30.33 13.59
N LYS A 38 -15.72 30.45 14.75
CA LYS A 38 -14.62 29.56 15.13
C LYS A 38 -15.12 28.45 16.06
N CYS A 39 -14.77 27.20 15.78
CA CYS A 39 -14.98 26.09 16.71
C CYS A 39 -13.92 26.09 17.81
N ILE A 40 -14.36 26.14 19.07
CA ILE A 40 -13.53 25.87 20.24
C ILE A 40 -13.84 24.46 20.71
N CYS A 41 -12.87 23.55 20.59
CA CYS A 41 -13.06 22.14 20.90
C CYS A 41 -13.00 21.87 22.41
N GLU A 42 -13.76 20.87 22.84
CA GLU A 42 -13.66 20.26 24.17
C GLU A 42 -12.29 19.58 24.36
N ASP A 43 -11.92 19.34 25.62
CA ASP A 43 -10.65 18.71 25.96
C ASP A 43 -10.46 17.34 25.26
N GLY A 44 -9.31 17.22 24.61
CA GLY A 44 -8.91 16.02 23.86
C GLY A 44 -9.56 15.90 22.48
N TRP A 45 -10.32 16.89 22.01
CA TRP A 45 -10.82 16.97 20.63
C TRP A 45 -10.09 18.07 19.85
N THR A 46 -9.96 17.87 18.53
CA THR A 46 -9.31 18.82 17.63
C THR A 46 -9.88 18.72 16.22
N GLY A 47 -9.56 19.72 15.41
CA GLY A 47 -9.69 19.68 13.96
C GLY A 47 -8.35 19.50 13.25
N SER A 48 -7.22 19.39 13.96
CA SER A 48 -5.90 19.19 13.32
C SER A 48 -5.72 17.76 12.83
N GLY A 49 -5.52 17.59 11.52
CA GLY A 49 -5.41 16.29 10.87
C GLY A 49 -4.38 16.25 9.75
N ASP A 50 -4.10 15.04 9.27
CA ASP A 50 -2.92 14.66 8.48
C ASP A 50 -2.72 15.37 7.13
N LEU A 51 -3.81 15.73 6.45
CA LEU A 51 -3.77 16.46 5.17
C LEU A 51 -4.57 17.76 5.26
N MET A 52 -5.23 17.98 6.39
CA MET A 52 -6.16 19.07 6.58
C MET A 52 -6.11 19.55 8.01
N ASN A 53 -5.64 20.78 8.17
CA ASN A 53 -5.63 21.44 9.47
C ASN A 53 -6.94 22.20 9.65
N GLY A 54 -7.95 21.53 10.19
CA GLY A 54 -9.26 22.09 10.50
C GLY A 54 -9.35 22.71 11.90
N ILE A 55 -8.23 23.11 12.53
CA ILE A 55 -8.27 23.80 13.82
C ILE A 55 -9.15 25.05 13.69
N GLY A 56 -10.10 25.20 14.62
CA GLY A 56 -11.04 26.31 14.59
C GLY A 56 -12.20 26.14 13.59
N MET A 57 -12.24 25.04 12.83
CA MET A 57 -13.28 24.78 11.83
C MET A 57 -14.12 23.56 12.19
N ASP A 58 -13.55 22.59 12.90
CA ASP A 58 -14.24 21.36 13.33
C ASP A 58 -13.54 20.76 14.58
N CYS A 59 -14.24 19.89 15.31
CA CYS A 59 -13.75 19.24 16.54
C CYS A 59 -13.98 17.73 16.54
N ASN A 60 -13.79 17.10 15.39
CA ASN A 60 -14.16 15.71 15.16
C ASN A 60 -13.05 14.68 15.39
N LEU A 61 -11.81 15.11 15.67
CA LEU A 61 -10.69 14.22 15.92
C LEU A 61 -10.41 14.13 17.41
N LYS A 62 -10.62 12.96 17.99
CA LYS A 62 -10.16 12.62 19.34
C LYS A 62 -8.65 12.35 19.33
N ILE A 63 -7.89 13.28 19.91
CA ILE A 63 -6.42 13.27 19.92
C ILE A 63 -5.87 12.01 20.57
N ASP A 64 -6.39 11.65 21.75
CA ASP A 64 -5.88 10.50 22.51
C ASP A 64 -6.04 9.19 21.74
N LEU A 65 -7.14 9.04 21.00
CA LEU A 65 -7.37 7.85 20.18
C LEU A 65 -6.36 7.77 19.03
N LEU A 66 -6.20 8.87 18.27
CA LEU A 66 -5.24 8.93 17.16
C LEU A 66 -3.82 8.69 17.65
N ARG A 67 -3.41 9.38 18.71
CA ARG A 67 -2.10 9.26 19.32
C ARG A 67 -1.81 7.80 19.70
N ASN A 68 -2.73 7.16 20.44
CA ASN A 68 -2.57 5.76 20.84
C ASN A 68 -2.52 4.80 19.64
N TRP A 69 -3.34 5.01 18.61
CA TRP A 69 -3.28 4.22 17.39
C TRP A 69 -1.98 4.41 16.62
N TRP A 70 -1.41 5.61 16.59
CA TRP A 70 -0.08 5.84 16.05
C TRP A 70 1.01 5.12 16.84
N GLY A 71 0.89 5.05 18.18
CA GLY A 71 1.75 4.24 19.03
C GLY A 71 1.66 2.74 18.73
N VAL A 72 0.44 2.21 18.61
CA VAL A 72 0.20 0.79 18.21
C VAL A 72 0.78 0.51 16.83
N SER A 73 0.54 1.41 15.87
CA SER A 73 1.09 1.33 14.52
C SER A 73 2.62 1.31 14.55
N SER A 74 3.25 2.16 15.37
CA SER A 74 4.71 2.21 15.52
C SER A 74 5.31 0.87 15.97
N VAL A 75 4.71 0.27 17.01
CA VAL A 75 5.14 -1.05 17.53
C VAL A 75 4.94 -2.13 16.48
N ALA A 76 3.78 -2.13 15.80
CA ALA A 76 3.46 -3.15 14.82
C ALA A 76 4.40 -3.09 13.60
N PHE A 77 4.77 -1.90 13.13
CA PHE A 77 5.76 -1.73 12.06
C PHE A 77 7.19 -2.07 12.51
N LEU A 78 7.53 -1.85 13.78
CA LEU A 78 8.82 -2.30 14.32
C LEU A 78 8.92 -3.83 14.33
N LEU A 79 7.84 -4.53 14.73
CA LEU A 79 7.76 -5.99 14.69
C LEU A 79 7.85 -6.51 13.25
N GLN A 80 7.18 -5.86 12.30
CA GLN A 80 7.29 -6.18 10.88
C GLN A 80 8.72 -5.99 10.37
N ALA A 81 9.39 -4.89 10.72
CA ALA A 81 10.77 -4.63 10.34
C ALA A 81 11.71 -5.70 10.91
N ALA A 82 11.54 -6.09 12.18
CA ALA A 82 12.31 -7.16 12.81
C ALA A 82 12.11 -8.50 12.09
N PHE A 83 10.87 -8.83 11.71
CA PHE A 83 10.56 -10.04 10.95
C PHE A 83 11.20 -10.01 9.55
N SER A 84 11.11 -8.90 8.82
CA SER A 84 11.75 -8.75 7.51
C SER A 84 13.28 -8.78 7.62
N ALA A 85 13.87 -8.21 8.68
CA ALA A 85 15.30 -8.30 8.96
C ALA A 85 15.74 -9.75 9.23
N TRP A 86 14.94 -10.52 9.98
CA TRP A 86 15.16 -11.95 10.17
C TRP A 86 15.13 -12.73 8.85
N CYS A 87 14.17 -12.43 7.96
CA CYS A 87 14.11 -12.99 6.60
C CYS A 87 15.38 -12.63 5.79
N CYS A 88 15.83 -11.37 5.83
CA CYS A 88 17.08 -10.93 5.20
C CYS A 88 18.29 -11.71 5.72
N ASN A 89 18.41 -11.88 7.04
CA ASN A 89 19.52 -12.61 7.65
C ASN A 89 19.55 -14.09 7.22
N ASN A 90 18.37 -14.73 7.17
CA ASN A 90 18.25 -16.10 6.65
C ASN A 90 18.65 -16.18 5.16
N ALA A 91 18.18 -15.22 4.36
CA ALA A 91 18.51 -15.15 2.94
C ALA A 91 20.02 -14.96 2.71
N LEU A 92 20.65 -14.07 3.48
CA LEU A 92 22.08 -13.81 3.44
C LEU A 92 22.88 -15.04 3.86
N ALA A 93 22.47 -15.74 4.92
CA ALA A 93 23.11 -16.97 5.37
C ALA A 93 23.05 -18.10 4.34
N VAL A 94 22.00 -18.16 3.52
CA VAL A 94 21.85 -19.17 2.46
C VAL A 94 22.58 -18.78 1.17
N GLN A 95 22.57 -17.50 0.80
CA GLN A 95 23.01 -17.04 -0.52
C GLN A 95 24.40 -16.37 -0.53
N GLY A 96 24.93 -16.00 0.63
CA GLY A 96 26.22 -15.32 0.75
C GLY A 96 26.26 -14.03 -0.08
N LYS A 97 27.35 -13.84 -0.85
CA LYS A 97 27.55 -12.63 -1.67
C LYS A 97 26.48 -12.43 -2.75
N ALA A 98 25.84 -13.50 -3.23
CA ALA A 98 24.77 -13.41 -4.22
C ALA A 98 23.48 -12.79 -3.66
N PHE A 99 23.39 -12.58 -2.33
CA PHE A 99 22.26 -11.92 -1.70
C PHE A 99 22.03 -10.51 -2.28
N TRP A 100 23.09 -9.72 -2.42
CA TRP A 100 23.00 -8.30 -2.78
C TRP A 100 22.56 -8.04 -4.23
N SER A 101 22.70 -9.03 -5.11
CA SER A 101 22.38 -8.88 -6.54
C SER A 101 20.93 -9.25 -6.87
N LYS A 102 20.20 -9.99 -6.00
CA LYS A 102 18.85 -10.46 -6.30
C LYS A 102 17.76 -9.42 -5.98
N SER A 103 16.85 -9.21 -6.94
CA SER A 103 15.70 -8.29 -6.77
C SER A 103 14.79 -8.69 -5.60
N SER A 104 14.61 -10.00 -5.36
CA SER A 104 13.82 -10.50 -4.23
C SER A 104 14.34 -10.03 -2.88
N ASN A 105 15.66 -10.03 -2.70
CA ASN A 105 16.28 -9.62 -1.45
C ASN A 105 16.22 -8.10 -1.27
N LYS A 106 16.35 -7.34 -2.37
CA LYS A 106 16.14 -5.89 -2.36
C LYS A 106 14.72 -5.53 -1.89
N ALA A 107 13.70 -6.31 -2.30
CA ALA A 107 12.33 -6.12 -1.83
C ALA A 107 12.20 -6.34 -0.31
N ILE A 108 12.81 -7.40 0.24
CA ILE A 108 12.78 -7.65 1.70
C ILE A 108 13.53 -6.55 2.45
N MET A 109 14.69 -6.11 1.95
CA MET A 109 15.45 -5.00 2.56
C MET A 109 14.66 -3.69 2.56
N ASN A 110 14.01 -3.36 1.45
CA ASN A 110 13.15 -2.18 1.37
C ASN A 110 11.93 -2.30 2.29
N ALA A 111 11.40 -3.51 2.51
CA ALA A 111 10.29 -3.75 3.44
C ALA A 111 10.75 -3.56 4.89
N THR A 112 11.98 -3.93 5.23
CA THR A 112 12.60 -3.61 6.52
C THR A 112 12.76 -2.09 6.69
N LEU A 113 13.31 -1.40 5.70
CA LEU A 113 13.49 0.05 5.74
C LEU A 113 12.14 0.78 5.88
N PHE A 114 11.13 0.34 5.13
CA PHE A 114 9.78 0.87 5.24
C PHE A 114 9.22 0.71 6.67
N GLY A 115 9.32 -0.49 7.26
CA GLY A 115 8.87 -0.72 8.63
C GLY A 115 9.59 0.18 9.64
N ILE A 116 10.89 0.44 9.48
CA ILE A 116 11.64 1.38 10.32
C ILE A 116 11.10 2.80 10.16
N LEU A 117 10.95 3.30 8.92
CA LEU A 117 10.45 4.66 8.67
C LEU A 117 9.04 4.86 9.23
N ARG A 118 8.15 3.88 9.07
CA ARG A 118 6.79 3.91 9.62
C ARG A 118 6.77 3.83 11.15
N SER A 119 7.69 3.06 11.74
CA SER A 119 7.84 3.01 13.19
C SER A 119 8.26 4.36 13.75
N ILE A 120 9.22 5.03 13.10
CA ILE A 120 9.64 6.39 13.47
C ILE A 120 8.48 7.39 13.32
N ASP A 121 7.76 7.39 12.19
CA ASP A 121 6.60 8.26 11.98
C ASP A 121 5.55 8.08 13.09
N GLY A 122 5.15 6.83 13.38
CA GLY A 122 4.18 6.54 14.43
C GLY A 122 4.69 6.92 15.83
N ALA A 123 5.98 6.76 16.11
CA ALA A 123 6.58 7.14 17.38
C ALA A 123 6.61 8.66 17.58
N LEU A 124 6.94 9.41 16.53
CA LEU A 124 6.90 10.88 16.55
C LEU A 124 5.49 11.38 16.84
N ARG A 125 4.49 10.87 16.10
CA ARG A 125 3.07 11.21 16.29
C ARG A 125 2.55 10.82 17.67
N PHE A 126 2.98 9.68 18.20
CA PHE A 126 2.65 9.27 19.56
C PHE A 126 3.26 10.19 20.61
N ALA A 127 4.48 10.68 20.39
CA ALA A 127 5.21 11.51 21.34
C ALA A 127 4.72 12.97 21.32
N THR A 128 4.49 13.55 20.15
CA THR A 128 4.14 14.97 20.01
C THR A 128 2.64 15.23 19.93
N GLY A 129 1.86 14.26 19.43
CA GLY A 129 0.45 14.46 19.09
C GLY A 129 0.22 15.21 17.78
N ASP A 130 1.30 15.57 17.06
CA ASP A 130 1.22 16.30 15.79
C ASP A 130 0.81 15.38 14.63
N ASP A 131 0.37 16.01 13.54
CA ASP A 131 -0.01 15.36 12.29
C ASP A 131 0.90 15.81 11.13
N SER A 132 0.73 15.20 9.95
CA SER A 132 1.51 15.60 8.76
C SER A 132 1.07 16.93 8.14
N GLY A 133 -0.10 17.46 8.49
CA GLY A 133 -0.55 18.77 8.03
C GLY A 133 0.06 19.92 8.83
N THR A 134 0.61 19.63 10.01
CA THR A 134 1.17 20.62 10.95
C THR A 134 2.66 20.47 11.21
N SER A 135 3.22 19.28 11.00
CA SER A 135 4.65 19.01 11.23
C SER A 135 5.36 18.55 9.95
N VAL A 136 6.28 19.39 9.45
CA VAL A 136 7.11 19.09 8.27
C VAL A 136 7.93 17.82 8.45
N VAL A 137 8.45 17.56 9.66
CA VAL A 137 9.24 16.35 9.94
C VAL A 137 8.37 15.11 9.76
N ILE A 138 7.16 15.11 10.32
CA ILE A 138 6.18 14.04 10.18
C ILE A 138 5.75 13.88 8.71
N ALA A 139 5.53 14.99 7.99
CA ALA A 139 5.21 14.99 6.57
C ALA A 139 6.31 14.32 5.73
N ILE A 140 7.58 14.58 6.02
CA ILE A 140 8.74 13.95 5.35
C ILE A 140 8.76 12.44 5.59
N PHE A 141 8.59 11.99 6.84
CA PHE A 141 8.57 10.55 7.14
C PHE A 141 7.37 9.85 6.50
N HIS A 142 6.19 10.48 6.56
CA HIS A 142 4.99 9.97 5.90
C HIS A 142 5.18 9.84 4.39
N ALA A 143 5.62 10.92 3.73
CA ALA A 143 5.85 10.97 2.29
C ALA A 143 6.94 10.00 1.84
N GLY A 144 8.06 9.95 2.57
CA GLY A 144 9.19 9.07 2.27
C GLY A 144 8.79 7.59 2.39
N ALA A 145 8.11 7.22 3.48
CA ALA A 145 7.62 5.86 3.65
C ALA A 145 6.56 5.50 2.60
N GLY A 146 5.64 6.41 2.31
CA GLY A 146 4.59 6.18 1.33
C GLY A 146 5.12 6.01 -0.10
N TRP A 147 6.09 6.84 -0.51
CA TRP A 147 6.77 6.68 -1.79
C TRP A 147 7.61 5.40 -1.85
N LEU A 148 8.30 5.02 -0.77
CA LEU A 148 9.01 3.75 -0.68
C LEU A 148 8.04 2.56 -0.87
N PHE A 149 6.86 2.62 -0.26
CA PHE A 149 5.86 1.56 -0.42
C PHE A 149 5.26 1.52 -1.83
N TRP A 150 4.64 2.60 -2.30
CA TRP A 150 3.88 2.63 -3.55
C TRP A 150 4.73 2.82 -4.80
N GLY A 151 5.90 3.43 -4.69
CA GLY A 151 6.80 3.69 -5.81
C GLY A 151 7.82 2.57 -6.01
N ILE A 152 8.23 1.88 -4.95
CA ILE A 152 9.32 0.91 -5.00
C ILE A 152 8.84 -0.49 -4.61
N LEU A 153 8.30 -0.69 -3.41
CA LEU A 153 7.97 -2.02 -2.90
C LEU A 153 6.84 -2.71 -3.67
N SER A 154 5.73 -2.02 -3.91
CA SER A 154 4.60 -2.55 -4.69
C SER A 154 5.04 -2.99 -6.08
N ALA A 155 5.88 -2.18 -6.73
CA ALA A 155 6.47 -2.47 -8.03
C ALA A 155 7.36 -3.71 -7.95
N GLN A 156 8.26 -3.79 -6.98
CA GLN A 156 9.13 -4.95 -6.76
C GLN A 156 8.34 -6.24 -6.52
N PHE A 157 7.26 -6.21 -5.73
CA PHE A 157 6.42 -7.39 -5.52
C PHE A 157 5.71 -7.83 -6.81
N CYS A 158 5.25 -6.88 -7.63
CA CYS A 158 4.68 -7.21 -8.93
C CYS A 158 5.73 -7.79 -9.89
N GLU A 159 6.97 -7.26 -9.90
CA GLU A 159 8.06 -7.84 -10.70
C GLU A 159 8.41 -9.26 -10.25
N LEU A 160 8.44 -9.52 -8.94
CA LEU A 160 8.70 -10.86 -8.41
C LEU A 160 7.61 -11.84 -8.82
N PHE A 161 6.34 -11.42 -8.75
CA PHE A 161 5.23 -12.22 -9.23
C PHE A 161 5.36 -12.49 -10.74
N LEU A 162 5.71 -11.47 -11.53
CA LEU A 162 5.92 -11.58 -12.98
C LEU A 162 7.02 -12.59 -13.33
N VAL A 163 8.16 -12.54 -12.63
CA VAL A 163 9.28 -13.46 -12.85
C VAL A 163 8.88 -14.91 -12.52
N VAL A 164 8.14 -15.12 -11.43
CA VAL A 164 7.62 -16.45 -11.07
C VAL A 164 6.68 -16.96 -12.17
N VAL A 165 5.76 -16.12 -12.65
CA VAL A 165 4.85 -16.46 -13.75
C VAL A 165 5.61 -16.88 -15.01
N ILE A 166 6.62 -16.10 -15.42
CA ILE A 166 7.45 -16.41 -16.60
C ILE A 166 8.19 -17.73 -16.42
N ALA A 167 8.81 -17.94 -15.26
CA ALA A 167 9.58 -19.16 -14.98
C ALA A 167 8.71 -20.42 -14.98
N GLN A 168 7.46 -20.33 -14.51
CA GLN A 168 6.52 -21.46 -14.50
C GLN A 168 5.86 -21.70 -15.87
N ALA A 169 5.80 -20.68 -16.73
CA ALA A 169 5.12 -20.77 -18.02
C ALA A 169 5.84 -21.60 -19.08
N LYS A 170 7.10 -22.05 -18.86
CA LYS A 170 7.95 -22.80 -19.84
C LYS A 170 7.61 -22.42 -21.28
N MET A 171 7.98 -21.21 -21.71
CA MET A 171 7.60 -20.73 -23.03
C MET A 171 8.34 -21.54 -24.12
N ASP A 172 7.64 -22.49 -24.73
CA ASP A 172 8.09 -23.16 -25.94
C ASP A 172 8.10 -22.17 -27.12
N LYS A 173 8.98 -22.38 -28.10
CA LYS A 173 9.17 -21.47 -29.24
C LYS A 173 7.88 -21.36 -30.08
N GLY A 174 7.49 -20.14 -30.45
CA GLY A 174 6.36 -19.86 -31.36
C GLY A 174 5.69 -18.50 -31.10
N ASP A 175 4.77 -18.11 -31.97
CA ASP A 175 4.12 -16.78 -31.96
C ASP A 175 3.46 -16.41 -30.62
N GLN A 176 2.93 -17.40 -29.89
CA GLN A 176 2.32 -17.18 -28.57
C GLN A 176 3.36 -16.83 -27.49
N ALA A 177 4.54 -17.44 -27.55
CA ALA A 177 5.64 -17.13 -26.63
C ALA A 177 6.23 -15.75 -26.90
N ASP A 178 6.35 -15.35 -28.17
CA ASP A 178 6.82 -14.02 -28.54
C ASP A 178 5.81 -12.93 -28.15
N ALA A 179 4.52 -13.15 -28.41
CA ALA A 179 3.45 -12.25 -27.96
C ALA A 179 3.41 -12.11 -26.43
N MET A 180 3.64 -13.21 -25.71
CA MET A 180 3.72 -13.18 -24.25
C MET A 180 4.96 -12.44 -23.77
N LYS A 181 6.13 -12.71 -24.33
CA LYS A 181 7.37 -12.01 -23.98
C LYS A 181 7.22 -10.50 -24.17
N ALA A 182 6.69 -10.06 -25.31
CA ALA A 182 6.41 -8.64 -25.57
C ALA A 182 5.43 -8.05 -24.54
N ARG A 183 4.40 -8.81 -24.13
CA ARG A 183 3.49 -8.38 -23.07
C ARG A 183 4.18 -8.27 -21.71
N MET A 184 5.04 -9.21 -21.35
CA MET A 184 5.79 -9.20 -20.09
C MET A 184 6.79 -8.02 -20.05
N GLU A 185 7.48 -7.74 -21.15
CA GLU A 185 8.39 -6.58 -21.29
C GLU A 185 7.62 -5.26 -21.15
N LYS A 186 6.43 -5.17 -21.76
CA LYS A 186 5.52 -4.04 -21.56
C LYS A 186 5.11 -3.91 -20.09
N MET A 187 4.75 -5.01 -19.42
CA MET A 187 4.39 -4.98 -18.00
C MET A 187 5.57 -4.54 -17.11
N HIS A 188 6.79 -5.02 -17.37
CA HIS A 188 7.99 -4.56 -16.67
C HIS A 188 8.20 -3.04 -16.82
N THR A 189 8.01 -2.52 -18.02
CA THR A 189 8.10 -1.07 -18.26
C THR A 189 7.05 -0.30 -17.46
N LEU A 190 5.80 -0.77 -17.46
CA LEU A 190 4.71 -0.14 -16.70
C LEU A 190 4.99 -0.18 -15.18
N ILE A 191 5.45 -1.31 -14.66
CA ILE A 191 5.83 -1.45 -13.25
C ILE A 191 6.93 -0.46 -12.87
N ARG A 192 7.96 -0.31 -13.70
CA ARG A 192 9.05 0.66 -13.45
C ARG A 192 8.58 2.11 -13.46
N ASN A 193 7.54 2.41 -14.22
CA ASN A 193 6.98 3.76 -14.33
C ASN A 193 6.05 4.13 -13.16
N GLN A 194 5.58 3.15 -12.38
CA GLN A 194 4.70 3.37 -11.22
C GLN A 194 5.26 4.41 -10.24
N LYS A 195 6.58 4.42 -10.01
CA LYS A 195 7.24 5.39 -9.10
C LYS A 195 6.98 6.85 -9.46
N PHE A 196 6.80 7.16 -10.74
CA PHE A 196 6.53 8.52 -11.21
C PHE A 196 5.07 8.93 -10.98
N ILE A 197 4.16 7.97 -10.92
CA ILE A 197 2.76 8.20 -10.53
C ILE A 197 2.65 8.33 -9.01
N ALA A 198 3.44 7.54 -8.27
CA ALA A 198 3.43 7.58 -6.81
C ALA A 198 4.04 8.86 -6.24
N PHE A 199 5.06 9.42 -6.90
CA PHE A 199 5.78 10.59 -6.39
C PHE A 199 4.89 11.83 -6.17
N PRO A 200 4.02 12.27 -7.12
CA PRO A 200 3.09 13.37 -6.90
C PRO A 200 2.14 13.17 -5.71
N ALA A 201 1.73 11.92 -5.43
CA ALA A 201 0.83 11.63 -4.31
C ALA A 201 1.47 11.93 -2.95
N TYR A 202 2.79 11.86 -2.84
CA TYR A 202 3.49 12.05 -1.58
C TYR A 202 4.18 13.40 -1.46
N ILE A 203 4.54 14.04 -2.58
CA ILE A 203 5.04 15.42 -2.52
C ILE A 203 3.95 16.39 -2.04
N ILE A 204 2.68 16.11 -2.34
CA ILE A 204 1.56 16.96 -1.93
C ILE A 204 1.39 17.03 -0.41
N VAL A 205 1.75 15.95 0.31
CA VAL A 205 1.73 15.92 1.78
C VAL A 205 2.76 16.89 2.36
N ILE A 206 3.94 16.96 1.74
CA ILE A 206 4.98 17.92 2.13
C ILE A 206 4.53 19.34 1.82
N ILE A 207 3.95 19.59 0.65
CA ILE A 207 3.42 20.91 0.27
C ILE A 207 2.34 21.36 1.27
N ALA A 208 1.41 20.47 1.62
CA ALA A 208 0.36 20.75 2.60
C ALA A 208 0.92 21.14 3.98
N ALA A 209 2.07 20.61 4.38
CA ALA A 209 2.70 20.96 5.66
C ALA A 209 3.27 22.40 5.69
N PHE A 210 3.47 23.04 4.53
CA PHE A 210 3.92 24.43 4.42
C PHE A 210 2.78 25.42 4.17
N ASP A 211 1.61 24.92 3.76
CA ASP A 211 0.43 25.74 3.56
C ASP A 211 -0.36 25.87 4.86
N ARG A 212 -1.01 27.02 5.05
CA ARG A 212 -1.90 27.27 6.18
C ARG A 212 -3.34 27.50 5.72
N ASN A 213 -3.57 27.60 4.41
CA ASN A 213 -4.88 27.83 3.86
C ASN A 213 -5.71 26.53 3.86
N PRO A 214 -6.79 26.46 4.65
CA PRO A 214 -7.60 25.24 4.76
C PRO A 214 -8.34 24.89 3.46
N GLU A 215 -8.66 25.86 2.60
CA GLU A 215 -9.27 25.59 1.29
C GLU A 215 -8.29 24.89 0.34
N HIS A 216 -7.02 25.27 0.39
CA HIS A 216 -5.98 24.55 -0.34
C HIS A 216 -5.81 23.12 0.20
N HIS A 217 -5.91 22.93 1.52
CA HIS A 217 -5.81 21.60 2.12
C HIS A 217 -6.94 20.65 1.67
N LYS A 218 -8.17 21.15 1.47
CA LYS A 218 -9.26 20.38 0.84
C LYS A 218 -8.85 19.90 -0.56
N ILE A 219 -8.27 20.78 -1.37
CA ILE A 219 -7.79 20.45 -2.72
C ILE A 219 -6.65 19.43 -2.64
N TYR A 220 -5.67 19.64 -1.77
CA TYR A 220 -4.53 18.74 -1.58
C TYR A 220 -4.97 17.35 -1.18
N SER A 221 -5.91 17.26 -0.24
CA SER A 221 -6.48 15.99 0.18
C SER A 221 -7.26 15.31 -0.96
N GLY A 222 -8.10 16.05 -1.68
CA GLY A 222 -8.80 15.53 -2.86
C GLY A 222 -7.84 14.97 -3.93
N VAL A 223 -6.76 15.70 -4.24
CA VAL A 223 -5.73 15.25 -5.18
C VAL A 223 -4.96 14.05 -4.64
N TYR A 224 -4.61 14.02 -3.35
CA TYR A 224 -3.97 12.89 -2.69
C TYR A 224 -4.77 11.59 -2.88
N TYR A 225 -6.07 11.61 -2.54
CA TYR A 225 -6.93 10.45 -2.70
C TYR A 225 -7.16 10.08 -4.17
N ALA A 226 -7.23 11.07 -5.08
CA ALA A 226 -7.36 10.81 -6.52
C ALA A 226 -6.14 10.07 -7.08
N LEU A 227 -4.94 10.49 -6.68
CA LEU A 227 -3.70 9.84 -7.07
C LEU A 227 -3.59 8.44 -6.45
N HIS A 228 -4.02 8.24 -5.20
CA HIS A 228 -4.11 6.91 -4.60
C HIS A 228 -5.11 5.98 -5.30
N CYS A 229 -6.23 6.52 -5.79
CA CYS A 229 -7.19 5.79 -6.60
C CYS A 229 -6.57 5.37 -7.93
N ALA A 230 -5.90 6.31 -8.60
CA ALA A 230 -5.18 6.05 -9.84
C ALA A 230 -4.07 5.01 -9.67
N LEU A 231 -3.29 5.10 -8.58
CA LEU A 231 -2.24 4.13 -8.24
C LEU A 231 -2.80 2.73 -8.01
N SER A 232 -3.89 2.63 -7.24
CA SER A 232 -4.55 1.37 -6.96
C SER A 232 -5.11 0.73 -8.23
N TYR A 233 -5.80 1.53 -9.05
CA TYR A 233 -6.31 1.09 -10.35
C TYR A 233 -5.17 0.66 -11.29
N TYR A 234 -4.10 1.44 -11.36
CA TYR A 234 -2.94 1.13 -12.20
C TYR A 234 -2.27 -0.18 -11.77
N LEU A 235 -2.00 -0.34 -10.48
CA LEU A 235 -1.36 -1.53 -9.93
C LEU A 235 -2.19 -2.80 -10.17
N VAL A 236 -3.50 -2.72 -9.91
CA VAL A 236 -4.37 -3.90 -9.98
C VAL A 236 -4.83 -4.16 -11.41
N SER A 237 -5.44 -3.18 -12.06
CA SER A 237 -6.12 -3.34 -13.35
C SER A 237 -5.18 -3.27 -14.55
N VAL A 238 -4.10 -2.49 -14.48
CA VAL A 238 -3.15 -2.32 -15.59
C VAL A 238 -1.97 -3.29 -15.49
N ILE A 239 -1.55 -3.65 -14.28
CA ILE A 239 -0.38 -4.51 -14.05
C ILE A 239 -0.79 -5.92 -13.59
N ALA A 240 -1.27 -6.09 -12.36
CA ALA A 240 -1.39 -7.41 -11.73
C ALA A 240 -2.40 -8.34 -12.42
N LEU A 241 -3.60 -7.84 -12.71
CA LEU A 241 -4.68 -8.62 -13.32
C LEU A 241 -4.35 -9.04 -14.77
N PRO A 242 -3.81 -8.17 -15.65
CA PRO A 242 -3.34 -8.59 -16.97
C PRO A 242 -2.27 -9.68 -16.93
N VAL A 243 -1.33 -9.61 -15.98
CA VAL A 243 -0.30 -10.65 -15.79
C VAL A 243 -0.94 -11.97 -15.38
N ALA A 244 -1.80 -11.95 -14.36
CA ALA A 244 -2.47 -13.15 -13.87
C ALA A 244 -3.39 -13.79 -14.92
N ASN A 245 -4.14 -12.98 -15.69
CA ASN A 245 -4.96 -13.49 -16.79
C ASN A 245 -4.11 -14.10 -17.91
N THR A 246 -2.94 -13.55 -18.19
CA THR A 246 -2.01 -14.13 -19.17
C THR A 246 -1.53 -15.49 -18.67
N PHE A 247 -1.14 -15.59 -17.40
CA PHE A 247 -0.73 -16.85 -16.80
C PHE A 247 -1.85 -17.90 -16.82
N TYR A 248 -3.07 -17.51 -16.47
CA TYR A 248 -4.24 -18.37 -16.53
C TYR A 248 -4.45 -18.95 -17.93
N LYS A 249 -4.37 -18.11 -18.97
CA LYS A 249 -4.56 -18.54 -20.36
C LYS A 249 -3.54 -19.60 -20.79
N ILE A 250 -2.28 -19.49 -20.37
CA ILE A 250 -1.23 -20.48 -20.67
C ILE A 250 -1.53 -21.81 -20.00
N LEU A 251 -1.91 -21.77 -18.72
CA LEU A 251 -2.17 -23.01 -17.99
C LEU A 251 -3.38 -23.75 -18.56
N VAL A 252 -4.37 -23.01 -19.07
CA VAL A 252 -5.58 -23.56 -19.70
C VAL A 252 -5.40 -23.86 -21.19
N SER A 253 -4.32 -23.43 -21.86
CA SER A 253 -4.06 -23.82 -23.25
C SER A 253 -3.39 -25.19 -23.38
N ALA A 254 -2.84 -25.74 -22.29
CA ALA A 254 -2.33 -27.12 -22.29
C ALA A 254 -3.47 -28.13 -22.48
N PRO A 255 -3.33 -29.18 -23.31
CA PRO A 255 -4.36 -30.21 -23.49
C PRO A 255 -4.88 -30.77 -22.17
N GLU A 256 -6.18 -30.99 -22.03
CA GLU A 256 -6.76 -31.40 -20.73
C GLU A 256 -6.22 -32.76 -20.27
N GLU A 257 -5.93 -33.64 -21.21
CA GLU A 257 -5.34 -34.98 -21.01
C GLU A 257 -3.90 -34.94 -20.46
N SER A 258 -3.17 -33.84 -20.66
CA SER A 258 -1.80 -33.65 -20.13
C SER A 258 -1.76 -32.91 -18.79
N ARG A 259 -2.91 -32.56 -18.22
CA ARG A 259 -3.01 -31.88 -16.92
C ARG A 259 -3.05 -32.87 -15.77
N ASP A 260 -1.93 -32.99 -15.08
CA ASP A 260 -1.90 -33.66 -13.78
C ASP A 260 -2.72 -32.88 -12.71
N ASP A 261 -3.01 -33.52 -11.58
CA ASP A 261 -3.80 -32.91 -10.50
C ASP A 261 -3.15 -31.64 -9.93
N LYS A 262 -1.82 -31.53 -10.00
CA LYS A 262 -1.07 -30.35 -9.57
C LYS A 262 -1.32 -29.17 -10.51
N MET A 263 -1.35 -29.40 -11.82
CA MET A 263 -1.65 -28.40 -12.83
C MET A 263 -3.11 -27.93 -12.70
N LYS A 264 -4.06 -28.85 -12.48
CA LYS A 264 -5.47 -28.52 -12.20
C LYS A 264 -5.62 -27.66 -10.94
N ALA A 265 -4.94 -28.02 -9.85
CA ALA A 265 -4.95 -27.24 -8.63
C ALA A 265 -4.32 -25.84 -8.82
N LEU A 266 -3.24 -25.74 -9.61
CA LEU A 266 -2.62 -24.45 -9.93
C LEU A 266 -3.53 -23.56 -10.77
N ILE A 267 -4.17 -24.11 -11.81
CA ILE A 267 -5.17 -23.40 -12.63
C ILE A 267 -6.26 -22.81 -11.74
N ASN A 268 -6.83 -23.60 -10.83
CA ASN A 268 -7.87 -23.14 -9.92
C ASN A 268 -7.37 -22.03 -8.99
N LYS A 269 -6.15 -22.15 -8.44
CA LYS A 269 -5.55 -21.09 -7.61
C LYS A 269 -5.36 -19.79 -8.37
N VAL A 270 -4.89 -19.85 -9.61
CA VAL A 270 -4.70 -18.66 -10.47
C VAL A 270 -6.05 -18.05 -10.85
N PHE A 271 -7.05 -18.88 -11.15
CA PHE A 271 -8.42 -18.41 -11.40
C PHE A 271 -8.99 -17.64 -10.20
N ILE A 272 -8.91 -18.24 -9.00
CA ILE A 272 -9.33 -17.60 -7.75
C ILE A 272 -8.55 -16.30 -7.56
N PHE A 273 -7.23 -16.29 -7.75
CA PHE A 273 -6.43 -15.09 -7.65
C PHE A 273 -6.89 -14.00 -8.63
N CYS A 274 -7.12 -14.31 -9.91
CA CYS A 274 -7.63 -13.35 -10.89
C CYS A 274 -8.98 -12.76 -10.47
N ARG A 275 -9.88 -13.61 -9.95
CA ARG A 275 -11.20 -13.19 -9.45
C ARG A 275 -11.07 -12.26 -8.25
N GLU A 276 -10.32 -12.66 -7.23
CA GLU A 276 -10.14 -11.87 -6.02
C GLU A 276 -9.35 -10.58 -6.29
N CYS A 277 -8.34 -10.61 -7.17
CA CYS A 277 -7.59 -9.42 -7.58
C CYS A 277 -8.52 -8.40 -8.27
N ARG A 278 -9.42 -8.86 -9.14
CA ARG A 278 -10.44 -8.00 -9.76
C ARG A 278 -11.41 -7.42 -8.73
N ASN A 279 -11.96 -8.26 -7.85
CA ASN A 279 -12.92 -7.85 -6.83
C ASN A 279 -12.28 -6.85 -5.86
N ALA A 280 -11.07 -7.13 -5.37
CA ALA A 280 -10.31 -6.24 -4.51
C ALA A 280 -9.96 -4.94 -5.23
N GLY A 281 -9.61 -4.99 -6.52
CA GLY A 281 -9.38 -3.79 -7.34
C GLY A 281 -10.59 -2.88 -7.43
N HIS A 282 -11.77 -3.45 -7.74
CA HIS A 282 -13.03 -2.70 -7.78
C HIS A 282 -13.43 -2.17 -6.42
N PHE A 283 -13.33 -2.98 -5.36
CA PHE A 283 -13.64 -2.56 -4.00
C PHE A 283 -12.72 -1.41 -3.55
N ASN A 284 -11.41 -1.55 -3.75
CA ASN A 284 -10.45 -0.50 -3.40
C ASN A 284 -10.70 0.79 -4.21
N THR A 285 -11.01 0.66 -5.51
CA THR A 285 -11.38 1.82 -6.34
C THR A 285 -12.64 2.49 -5.80
N LEU A 286 -13.68 1.72 -5.46
CA LEU A 286 -14.93 2.24 -4.90
C LEU A 286 -14.70 2.94 -3.55
N CYS A 287 -13.92 2.33 -2.65
CA CYS A 287 -13.54 2.94 -1.38
C CYS A 287 -12.78 4.26 -1.61
N THR A 288 -11.79 4.26 -2.51
CA THR A 288 -10.97 5.45 -2.76
C THR A 288 -11.78 6.56 -3.42
N VAL A 289 -12.69 6.23 -4.34
CA VAL A 289 -13.65 7.19 -4.93
C VAL A 289 -14.57 7.76 -3.85
N SER A 290 -15.06 6.92 -2.93
CA SER A 290 -15.86 7.40 -1.80
C SER A 290 -15.06 8.39 -0.94
N PHE A 291 -13.78 8.12 -0.72
CA PHE A 291 -12.88 9.01 0.02
C PHE A 291 -12.52 10.30 -0.71
N LEU A 292 -12.72 10.43 -2.02
CA LEU A 292 -12.57 11.71 -2.73
C LEU A 292 -13.55 12.77 -2.23
N CYS A 293 -14.76 12.36 -1.84
CA CYS A 293 -15.79 13.26 -1.37
C CYS A 293 -15.60 13.64 0.10
N PHE A 294 -14.90 12.81 0.88
CA PHE A 294 -14.80 12.96 2.33
C PHE A 294 -14.12 14.27 2.77
N PRO A 295 -13.04 14.77 2.14
CA PRO A 295 -12.46 16.06 2.48
C PRO A 295 -13.45 17.24 2.46
N PHE A 296 -14.49 17.15 1.63
CA PHE A 296 -15.53 18.18 1.50
C PHE A 296 -16.69 17.97 2.48
N LEU A 297 -16.88 16.75 2.96
CA LEU A 297 -17.97 16.37 3.85
C LEU A 297 -17.54 16.37 5.32
N TRP A 298 -16.33 15.90 5.62
CA TRP A 298 -15.87 15.60 6.97
C TRP A 298 -14.33 15.49 7.09
N ASN A 299 -13.73 16.16 8.08
CA ASN A 299 -12.33 15.99 8.48
C ASN A 299 -12.02 14.70 9.28
N CYS A 300 -12.25 13.50 8.72
CA CYS A 300 -11.97 12.21 9.41
C CYS A 300 -10.77 11.43 8.81
N GLN A 301 -9.97 12.10 7.98
CA GLN A 301 -8.92 11.48 7.16
C GLN A 301 -7.81 10.83 8.01
N SER A 302 -7.47 11.42 9.15
CA SER A 302 -6.45 10.88 10.06
C SER A 302 -6.76 9.46 10.55
N TYR A 303 -8.03 9.16 10.86
CA TYR A 303 -8.45 7.81 11.23
C TYR A 303 -8.28 6.80 10.09
N GLN A 304 -8.59 7.23 8.87
CA GLN A 304 -8.48 6.39 7.69
C GLN A 304 -7.03 6.11 7.36
N ILE A 305 -6.17 7.13 7.43
CA ILE A 305 -4.74 7.02 7.15
C ILE A 305 -4.09 5.99 8.08
N VAL A 306 -4.32 6.07 9.39
CA VAL A 306 -3.72 5.12 10.34
C VAL A 306 -4.23 3.69 10.09
N PHE A 307 -5.53 3.51 9.83
CA PHE A 307 -6.10 2.20 9.51
C PHE A 307 -5.56 1.62 8.19
N ALA A 308 -5.50 2.44 7.14
CA ALA A 308 -4.98 2.07 5.84
C ALA A 308 -3.52 1.61 5.95
N TRP A 309 -2.70 2.32 6.72
CA TRP A 309 -1.30 1.91 6.94
C TRP A 309 -1.20 0.59 7.70
N MET A 310 -2.02 0.37 8.73
CA MET A 310 -2.01 -0.91 9.46
C MET A 310 -2.31 -2.11 8.55
N SER A 311 -3.12 -1.95 7.50
CA SER A 311 -3.40 -3.01 6.53
C SER A 311 -2.18 -3.45 5.72
N ALA A 312 -1.14 -2.61 5.61
CA ALA A 312 0.09 -2.93 4.87
C ALA A 312 0.97 -3.97 5.60
N ILE A 313 0.87 -4.06 6.94
CA ILE A 313 1.69 -4.95 7.77
C ILE A 313 1.59 -6.43 7.36
N PRO A 314 0.38 -7.05 7.32
CA PRO A 314 0.26 -8.44 6.92
C PRO A 314 0.76 -8.68 5.48
N LEU A 315 0.54 -7.73 4.57
CA LEU A 315 1.03 -7.83 3.18
C LEU A 315 2.55 -7.90 3.13
N LEU A 316 3.24 -7.02 3.87
CA LEU A 316 4.69 -6.99 3.92
C LEU A 316 5.29 -8.23 4.58
N CYS A 317 4.67 -8.72 5.67
CA CYS A 317 5.09 -9.96 6.31
C CYS A 317 4.95 -11.16 5.37
N ILE A 318 3.79 -11.31 4.71
CA ILE A 318 3.57 -12.40 3.74
C ILE A 318 4.57 -12.32 2.59
N ALA A 319 4.78 -11.13 2.04
CA ALA A 319 5.71 -10.95 0.94
C ALA A 319 7.16 -11.25 1.34
N ALA A 320 7.61 -10.80 2.52
CA ALA A 320 8.93 -11.12 3.05
C ALA A 320 9.11 -12.63 3.29
N TRP A 321 8.09 -13.30 3.81
CA TRP A 321 8.10 -14.75 4.03
C TRP A 321 8.22 -15.52 2.71
N ILE A 322 7.37 -15.22 1.72
CA ILE A 322 7.35 -15.92 0.43
C ILE A 322 8.65 -15.73 -0.35
N THR A 323 9.29 -14.56 -0.20
CA THR A 323 10.52 -14.22 -0.92
C THR A 323 11.79 -14.72 -0.22
N SER A 324 11.71 -15.07 1.07
CA SER A 324 12.84 -15.60 1.83
C SER A 324 13.16 -17.05 1.42
N PRO A 325 14.41 -17.37 1.03
CA PRO A 325 14.81 -18.74 0.73
C PRO A 325 14.81 -19.58 2.00
N VAL A 326 14.17 -20.76 1.96
CA VAL A 326 14.19 -21.71 3.08
C VAL A 326 15.56 -22.39 3.15
N LYS A 327 16.19 -22.35 4.32
CA LYS A 327 17.43 -23.08 4.61
C LYS A 327 17.13 -24.57 4.42
N LYS A 328 17.65 -25.21 3.36
CA LYS A 328 17.53 -26.66 3.19
C LYS A 328 18.25 -27.31 4.37
N SER A 329 17.48 -27.89 5.29
CA SER A 329 18.02 -28.67 6.41
C SER A 329 18.95 -29.74 5.84
N GLY A 330 20.20 -29.73 6.28
CA GLY A 330 21.20 -30.71 5.89
C GLY A 330 20.77 -32.10 6.36
N LYS A 331 20.91 -33.08 5.45
CA LYS A 331 20.71 -34.52 5.65
C LYS A 331 19.25 -34.96 5.87
N ASN A 332 18.41 -34.68 4.88
CA ASN A 332 17.64 -35.72 4.20
C ASN A 332 17.51 -35.28 2.75
N LYS A 333 17.82 -36.16 1.78
CA LYS A 333 17.41 -35.97 0.39
C LYS A 333 15.88 -36.16 0.32
N VAL A 334 15.13 -35.27 0.96
CA VAL A 334 13.76 -34.97 0.57
C VAL A 334 13.91 -33.78 -0.38
N GLY A 335 13.51 -34.01 -1.63
CA GLY A 335 13.51 -33.00 -2.68
C GLY A 335 12.76 -31.73 -2.26
N PRO A 336 12.85 -30.66 -3.07
CA PRO A 336 12.20 -29.39 -2.75
C PRO A 336 10.70 -29.62 -2.53
N SER A 337 10.26 -29.57 -1.27
CA SER A 337 8.85 -29.47 -0.93
C SER A 337 8.38 -28.10 -1.39
N GLY A 338 7.83 -28.07 -2.60
CA GLY A 338 7.08 -26.93 -3.11
C GLY A 338 7.44 -26.44 -4.52
N VAL A 339 7.95 -27.27 -5.43
CA VAL A 339 7.55 -27.37 -6.85
C VAL A 339 8.24 -28.63 -7.38
N ALA A 340 7.46 -29.67 -7.66
CA ALA A 340 7.97 -30.93 -8.17
C ALA A 340 8.51 -30.73 -9.61
N GLN A 341 9.83 -30.60 -9.75
CA GLN A 341 10.52 -30.96 -10.99
C GLN A 341 10.72 -32.48 -10.98
N THR A 342 9.78 -33.20 -11.60
CA THR A 342 10.01 -34.60 -11.96
C THR A 342 10.77 -34.62 -13.28
N THR A 343 12.09 -34.75 -13.20
CA THR A 343 12.93 -35.08 -14.36
C THR A 343 12.83 -36.59 -14.58
N MET A 344 12.13 -37.02 -15.63
CA MET A 344 12.24 -38.41 -16.10
C MET A 344 13.60 -38.58 -16.77
N THR A 345 14.49 -39.33 -16.13
CA THR A 345 15.70 -39.86 -16.76
C THR A 345 15.31 -41.17 -17.44
N THR A 346 15.15 -41.14 -18.76
CA THR A 346 14.99 -42.35 -19.58
C THR A 346 16.32 -43.08 -19.58
N THR A 347 16.45 -44.16 -18.80
CA THR A 347 17.57 -45.08 -18.92
C THR A 347 17.28 -46.04 -20.07
N THR A 348 18.01 -45.88 -21.16
CA THR A 348 18.17 -46.90 -22.19
C THR A 348 18.86 -48.12 -21.57
N THR A 349 18.12 -49.21 -21.41
CA THR A 349 18.72 -50.54 -21.30
C THR A 349 18.63 -51.20 -22.67
N SER A 350 19.76 -51.18 -23.38
CA SER A 350 20.12 -52.21 -24.34
C SER A 350 20.50 -53.48 -23.56
N SER A 351 19.82 -54.59 -23.86
CA SER A 351 20.39 -55.92 -23.67
C SER A 351 19.75 -56.87 -24.67
N GLU A 352 20.61 -57.69 -25.22
CA GLU A 352 20.45 -58.74 -26.24
C GLU A 352 19.32 -59.74 -25.98
#